data_AF-A0A5C6DFK9-F1
#
_entry.id   AF-A0A5C6DFK9-F1
#
_cell.length_a   1.000
_cell.length_b   1.000
_cell.length_c   1.000
_cell.angle_alpha   90.00
_cell.angle_beta   90.00
_cell.angle_gamma   90.00
#
_symmetry.space_group_name_H-M   'P 1'
#
loop_
_entity.id
_entity.type
_entity.pdbx_description
1 polymer ?
#
loop_
_entity_poly.entity_id
_entity_poly.type
_entity_poly.pdbx_seq_one_letter_code
_entity_poly.pdbx_strand_id
1 'polypeptide(L)'
;MDENPFGFERFQRIAIALFAAAFLLMVTLRVVHVVASLANRPAERPHDFTEREDLLGETTTLVNLVFDPAAAVMITSGADGLPGRAGLDDDFNQVIDDNSELGAFRGDDICLTPADADYDGWLASDRAHRTLSLGCFVPETGDRSDESPRRRWIVQGQTGDASWTWMVDR
;
A
#
# COMPACT_ATOMS: atom_id res chain seq x y z
N MET A 1 -73.23 -5.61 -22.33
CA MET A 1 -71.84 -5.92 -22.70
C MET A 1 -70.95 -5.01 -21.89
N ASP A 2 -70.36 -5.62 -20.87
CA ASP A 2 -69.12 -5.30 -20.15
C ASP A 2 -68.61 -3.87 -20.13
N GLU A 3 -69.06 -3.12 -19.11
CA GLU A 3 -68.20 -2.14 -18.45
C GLU A 3 -67.56 -2.84 -17.25
N ASN A 4 -66.33 -3.30 -17.40
CA ASN A 4 -65.51 -3.73 -16.27
C ASN A 4 -64.98 -2.47 -15.57
N PRO A 5 -65.47 -2.11 -14.36
CA PRO A 5 -65.12 -0.85 -13.72
C PRO A 5 -63.68 -0.83 -13.17
N PHE A 6 -62.99 -1.96 -13.21
CA PHE A 6 -61.58 -2.09 -12.84
C PHE A 6 -60.72 -2.28 -14.08
N GLY A 7 -60.55 -1.19 -14.83
CA GLY A 7 -59.62 -1.12 -15.94
C GLY A 7 -58.22 -1.56 -15.51
N PHE A 8 -57.64 -2.50 -16.25
CA PHE A 8 -56.32 -3.12 -16.05
C PHE A 8 -55.22 -2.11 -15.70
N GLU A 9 -55.29 -0.88 -16.24
CA GLU A 9 -54.36 0.20 -15.92
C GLU A 9 -54.39 0.66 -14.45
N ARG A 10 -55.55 0.68 -13.79
CA ARG A 10 -55.64 1.02 -12.36
C ARG A 10 -54.99 -0.04 -11.50
N PHE A 11 -55.16 -1.32 -11.85
CA PHE A 11 -54.52 -2.43 -11.15
C PHE A 11 -52.99 -2.39 -11.29
N GLN A 12 -52.48 -2.13 -12.51
CA GLN A 12 -51.05 -1.97 -12.74
C GLN A 12 -50.43 -0.80 -11.95
N ARG A 13 -51.10 0.36 -11.91
CA ARG A 13 -50.60 1.52 -11.15
C ARG A 13 -50.54 1.23 -9.64
N ILE A 14 -51.55 0.55 -9.10
CA ILE A 14 -51.56 0.15 -7.68
C ILE A 14 -50.43 -0.86 -7.40
N ALA A 15 -50.24 -1.86 -8.27
CA ALA A 15 -49.18 -2.85 -8.10
C ALA A 15 -47.77 -2.23 -8.15
N ILE A 16 -47.52 -1.30 -9.09
CA ILE A 16 -46.23 -0.59 -9.19
C ILE A 16 -45.99 0.28 -7.95
N ALA A 17 -47.02 1.00 -7.47
CA ALA A 17 -46.89 1.84 -6.28
C ALA A 17 -46.57 1.01 -5.02
N LEU A 18 -47.22 -0.15 -4.86
CA LEU A 18 -46.94 -1.07 -3.74
C LEU A 18 -45.52 -1.66 -3.84
N PHE A 19 -45.07 -2.01 -5.03
CA PHE A 19 -43.71 -2.52 -5.23
C PHE A 19 -42.65 -1.46 -4.93
N ALA A 20 -42.85 -0.22 -5.40
CA ALA A 20 -41.95 0.90 -5.11
C ALA A 20 -41.90 1.22 -3.61
N ALA A 21 -43.05 1.20 -2.92
CA ALA A 21 -43.12 1.41 -1.48
C ALA A 21 -42.40 0.31 -0.70
N ALA A 22 -42.59 -0.97 -1.08
CA ALA A 22 -41.91 -2.10 -0.48
C ALA A 22 -40.39 -2.03 -0.68
N PHE A 23 -39.95 -1.66 -1.90
CA PHE A 23 -38.53 -1.48 -2.21
C PHE A 23 -37.90 -0.35 -1.38
N LEU A 24 -38.57 0.80 -1.29
CA LEU A 24 -38.09 1.94 -0.50
C LEU A 24 -38.00 1.57 1.00
N LEU A 25 -38.98 0.81 1.51
CA LEU A 25 -38.96 0.33 2.89
C LEU A 25 -37.77 -0.62 3.14
N MET A 26 -37.49 -1.55 2.22
CA MET A 26 -36.34 -2.46 2.34
C MET A 26 -34.99 -1.71 2.31
N VAL A 27 -34.84 -0.71 1.43
CA VAL A 27 -33.63 0.12 1.38
C VAL A 27 -33.46 0.89 2.69
N THR A 28 -34.54 1.49 3.20
CA THR A 28 -34.50 2.25 4.45
C THR A 28 -34.13 1.36 5.64
N LEU A 29 -34.71 0.16 5.73
CA LEU A 29 -34.39 -0.80 6.80
C LEU A 29 -32.93 -1.26 6.73
N ARG A 30 -32.38 -1.49 5.52
CA ARG A 30 -30.96 -1.82 5.37
C ARG A 30 -30.05 -0.67 5.79
N VAL A 31 -30.37 0.56 5.41
CA VAL A 31 -29.58 1.74 5.79
C VAL A 31 -29.61 1.92 7.31
N VAL A 32 -30.78 1.82 7.95
CA VAL A 32 -30.91 1.91 9.41
C VAL A 32 -30.11 0.80 10.10
N HIS A 33 -30.14 -0.42 9.59
CA HIS A 33 -29.35 -1.53 10.14
C HIS A 33 -27.84 -1.29 10.02
N VAL A 34 -27.37 -0.78 8.87
CA VAL A 34 -25.95 -0.45 8.66
C VAL A 34 -25.53 0.69 9.58
N VAL A 35 -26.32 1.76 9.68
CA VAL A 35 -26.01 2.91 10.55
C VAL A 35 -26.02 2.50 12.02
N ALA A 36 -27.00 1.69 12.46
CA ALA A 36 -27.03 1.16 13.81
C ALA A 36 -25.84 0.23 14.08
N SER A 37 -25.44 -0.60 13.11
CA SER A 37 -24.24 -1.46 13.22
C SER A 37 -22.95 -0.64 13.35
N LEU A 38 -22.84 0.48 12.64
CA LEU A 38 -21.68 1.37 12.72
C LEU A 38 -21.65 2.18 14.02
N ALA A 39 -22.80 2.67 14.49
CA ALA A 39 -22.91 3.44 15.72
C ALA A 39 -22.69 2.60 16.98
N ASN A 40 -22.93 1.29 16.92
CA ASN A 40 -22.78 0.36 18.03
C ASN A 40 -21.47 -0.45 17.98
N ARG A 41 -20.52 -0.07 17.12
CA ARG A 41 -19.17 -0.62 17.22
C ARG A 41 -18.57 -0.09 18.52
N PRO A 42 -18.23 -0.95 19.50
CA PRO A 42 -17.43 -0.50 20.61
C PRO A 42 -16.17 0.15 20.03
N ALA A 43 -15.68 1.22 20.66
CA ALA A 43 -14.37 1.75 20.34
C ALA A 43 -13.36 0.62 20.57
N GLU A 44 -13.08 -0.14 19.51
CA GLU A 44 -12.02 -1.14 19.52
C GLU A 44 -10.78 -0.33 19.86
N ARG A 45 -10.24 -0.57 21.07
CA ARG A 45 -8.88 -0.17 21.38
C ARG A 45 -8.03 -0.67 20.21
N PRO A 46 -7.05 0.09 19.70
CA PRO A 46 -6.14 -0.42 18.69
C PRO A 46 -5.60 -1.76 19.22
N HIS A 47 -6.10 -2.84 18.65
CA HIS A 47 -5.70 -4.18 19.04
C HIS A 47 -4.24 -4.28 18.66
N ASP A 48 -3.39 -4.62 19.62
CA ASP A 48 -2.00 -4.94 19.34
C ASP A 48 -2.03 -6.07 18.29
N PHE A 49 -1.60 -5.76 17.07
CA PHE A 49 -1.66 -6.69 15.92
C PHE A 49 -0.84 -7.97 16.18
N THR A 50 0.00 -7.96 17.22
CA THR A 50 0.77 -9.13 17.67
C THR A 50 -0.09 -10.26 18.24
N GLU A 51 -1.32 -10.00 18.69
CA GLU A 51 -2.17 -11.05 19.27
C GLU A 51 -3.02 -11.81 18.24
N ARG A 52 -2.88 -11.52 16.94
CA ARG A 52 -3.67 -12.16 15.87
C ARG A 52 -2.82 -12.73 14.74
N GLU A 53 -1.71 -13.37 15.08
CA GLU A 53 -0.96 -14.22 14.13
C GLU A 53 -1.89 -15.25 13.45
N ASP A 54 -2.93 -15.70 14.15
CA ASP A 54 -3.95 -16.64 13.68
C ASP A 54 -4.79 -16.15 12.47
N LEU A 55 -4.81 -14.84 12.19
CA LEU A 55 -5.53 -14.25 11.04
C LEU A 55 -4.66 -14.10 9.79
N LEU A 56 -3.35 -14.31 9.93
CA LEU A 56 -2.40 -14.24 8.83
C LEU A 56 -2.46 -15.60 8.11
N GLY A 57 -3.04 -15.63 6.91
CA GLY A 57 -3.14 -16.86 6.09
C GLY A 57 -1.78 -17.50 5.80
N GLU A 58 -1.79 -18.73 5.25
CA GLU A 58 -0.65 -19.66 5.09
C GLU A 58 0.61 -19.11 4.37
N THR A 59 0.61 -17.87 3.87
CA THR A 59 1.79 -17.25 3.25
C THR A 59 1.89 -15.78 3.66
N THR A 60 2.10 -15.55 4.96
CA THR A 60 2.37 -14.21 5.49
C THR A 60 3.79 -14.13 6.01
N THR A 61 4.51 -13.08 5.62
CA THR A 61 5.85 -12.76 6.12
C THR A 61 5.81 -11.45 6.90
N LEU A 62 6.33 -11.49 8.11
CA LEU A 62 6.51 -10.33 8.96
C LEU A 62 7.99 -9.91 8.92
N VAL A 63 8.25 -8.67 8.54
CA VAL A 63 9.59 -8.07 8.58
C VAL A 63 9.60 -6.95 9.61
N ASN A 64 10.44 -7.12 10.65
CA ASN A 64 10.66 -6.10 11.66
C ASN A 64 11.76 -5.15 11.20
N LEU A 65 11.44 -3.85 11.19
CA LEU A 65 12.38 -2.80 10.82
C LEU A 65 12.57 -1.82 11.97
N VAL A 66 13.80 -1.34 12.12
CA VAL A 66 14.17 -0.29 13.06
C VAL A 66 14.70 0.92 12.29
N PHE A 67 14.35 2.12 12.73
CA PHE A 67 14.93 3.33 12.13
C PHE A 67 16.39 3.47 12.56
N ASP A 68 17.29 3.57 11.58
CA ASP A 68 18.70 3.84 11.78
C ASP A 68 19.04 5.19 11.12
N PRO A 69 19.37 6.25 11.91
CA PRO A 69 19.70 7.57 11.38
C PRO A 69 20.99 7.59 10.54
N ALA A 70 21.84 6.58 10.66
CA ALA A 70 23.08 6.45 9.91
C ALA A 70 22.93 5.59 8.64
N ALA A 71 21.82 4.87 8.48
CA ALA A 71 21.59 4.02 7.32
C ALA A 71 21.37 4.87 6.05
N ALA A 72 22.11 4.56 4.99
CA ALA A 72 22.06 5.28 3.74
C ALA A 72 20.96 4.78 2.81
N VAL A 73 20.23 5.71 2.20
CA VAL A 73 19.42 5.43 1.01
C VAL A 73 20.27 5.77 -0.20
N MET A 74 20.43 4.82 -1.11
CA MET A 74 21.19 4.98 -2.33
C MET A 74 20.26 5.22 -3.50
N ILE A 75 20.74 5.97 -4.48
CA ILE A 75 20.19 5.96 -5.84
C ILE A 75 21.23 5.35 -6.76
N THR A 76 20.79 4.43 -7.61
CA THR A 76 21.64 3.66 -8.53
C THR A 76 21.09 3.76 -9.95
N SER A 77 21.94 3.51 -10.94
CA SER A 77 21.50 3.36 -12.33
C SER A 77 20.42 2.29 -12.45
N GLY A 78 19.52 2.44 -13.43
CA GLY A 78 18.44 1.50 -13.68
C GLY A 78 18.87 0.23 -14.41
N ALA A 79 17.99 -0.26 -15.28
CA ALA A 79 18.15 -1.55 -15.94
C ALA A 79 19.25 -1.53 -17.02
N ASP A 80 19.48 -0.36 -17.63
CA ASP A 80 20.55 -0.16 -18.62
C ASP A 80 21.95 -0.08 -17.98
N GLY A 81 22.02 0.16 -16.67
CA GLY A 81 23.25 0.28 -15.91
C GLY A 81 24.01 1.59 -16.13
N LEU A 82 23.37 2.60 -16.74
CA LEU A 82 23.92 3.93 -16.95
C LEU A 82 23.17 4.96 -16.07
N PRO A 83 23.84 6.03 -15.60
CA PRO A 83 23.17 7.09 -14.87
C PRO A 83 22.06 7.77 -15.67
N GLY A 84 20.94 8.09 -15.02
CA GLY A 84 19.89 8.90 -15.66
C GLY A 84 19.20 8.15 -16.78
N ARG A 85 19.38 8.63 -18.01
CA ARG A 85 18.88 8.03 -19.24
C ARG A 85 20.04 7.80 -20.19
N ALA A 86 20.31 6.53 -20.51
CA ALA A 86 21.38 6.15 -21.42
C ALA A 86 21.51 7.05 -22.67
N GLY A 87 22.68 7.64 -22.83
CA GLY A 87 23.07 8.46 -23.98
C GLY A 87 22.53 9.88 -23.98
N LEU A 88 21.97 10.37 -22.86
CA LEU A 88 21.48 11.73 -22.71
C LEU A 88 22.24 12.46 -21.60
N ASP A 89 22.48 13.76 -21.82
CA ASP A 89 22.97 14.68 -20.79
C ASP A 89 21.75 15.24 -20.05
N ASP A 90 21.37 14.58 -18.95
CA ASP A 90 20.11 14.88 -18.26
C ASP A 90 20.17 16.08 -17.30
N ASP A 91 21.37 16.47 -16.88
CA ASP A 91 21.59 17.63 -16.00
C ASP A 91 22.11 18.88 -16.75
N PHE A 92 22.29 18.76 -18.07
CA PHE A 92 22.77 19.79 -19.01
C PHE A 92 24.21 20.27 -18.72
N ASN A 93 25.05 19.38 -18.18
CA ASN A 93 26.43 19.69 -17.85
C ASN A 93 27.43 19.43 -19.01
N GLN A 94 26.94 18.97 -20.17
CA GLN A 94 27.68 18.60 -21.39
C GLN A 94 28.49 17.30 -21.31
N VAL A 95 28.34 16.56 -20.21
CA VAL A 95 28.79 15.18 -20.05
C VAL A 95 27.55 14.29 -20.18
N ILE A 96 27.72 13.08 -20.70
CA ILE A 96 26.64 12.11 -20.90
C ILE A 96 26.94 10.91 -20.02
N ASP A 97 25.91 10.34 -19.40
CA ASP A 97 25.95 9.14 -18.56
C ASP A 97 26.92 9.29 -17.38
N ASP A 98 26.97 10.48 -16.77
CA ASP A 98 27.82 10.74 -15.60
C ASP A 98 27.07 10.57 -14.26
N ASN A 99 27.82 10.36 -13.16
CA ASN A 99 27.20 10.10 -11.85
C ASN A 99 26.32 11.25 -11.32
N SER A 100 26.43 12.47 -11.87
CA SER A 100 25.57 13.59 -11.46
C SER A 100 24.14 13.41 -11.97
N GLU A 101 23.97 12.74 -13.10
CA GLU A 101 22.69 12.48 -13.77
C GLU A 101 21.78 11.48 -13.00
N LEU A 102 22.33 10.73 -12.03
CA LEU A 102 21.53 9.82 -11.19
C LEU A 102 20.35 10.53 -10.51
N GLY A 103 19.14 10.05 -10.76
CA GLY A 103 17.89 10.62 -10.28
C GLY A 103 17.34 11.75 -11.14
N ALA A 104 17.84 11.88 -12.37
CA ALA A 104 17.31 12.82 -13.34
C ALA A 104 15.83 12.55 -13.66
N PHE A 105 15.14 13.61 -14.07
CA PHE A 105 13.74 13.50 -14.44
C PHE A 105 13.56 12.60 -15.66
N ARG A 106 12.70 11.57 -15.53
CA ARG A 106 12.45 10.51 -16.54
C ARG A 106 13.62 9.52 -16.73
N GLY A 107 14.59 9.51 -15.82
CA GLY A 107 15.54 8.41 -15.68
C GLY A 107 14.86 7.11 -15.28
N ASP A 108 15.57 5.99 -15.47
CA ASP A 108 15.16 4.67 -14.98
C ASP A 108 15.87 4.28 -13.68
N ASP A 109 16.63 5.21 -13.09
CA ASP A 109 17.33 5.06 -11.83
C ASP A 109 16.41 4.55 -10.70
N ILE A 110 16.99 3.75 -9.81
CA ILE A 110 16.27 3.11 -8.72
C ILE A 110 16.83 3.54 -7.37
N CYS A 111 15.95 3.67 -6.38
CA CYS A 111 16.35 3.90 -5.00
C CYS A 111 16.45 2.56 -4.27
N LEU A 112 17.54 2.37 -3.53
CA LEU A 112 17.77 1.19 -2.70
C LEU A 112 18.01 1.60 -1.25
N THR A 113 17.50 0.75 -0.36
CA THR A 113 17.66 0.82 1.09
C THR A 113 18.29 -0.47 1.59
N PRO A 114 18.84 -0.52 2.81
CA PRO A 114 19.39 -1.77 3.37
C PRO A 114 18.35 -2.89 3.56
N ALA A 115 17.07 -2.61 3.36
CA ALA A 115 16.02 -3.63 3.35
C ALA A 115 15.89 -4.34 1.98
N ASP A 116 16.48 -3.80 0.91
CA ASP A 116 16.44 -4.35 -0.44
C ASP A 116 17.55 -5.41 -0.62
N ALA A 117 17.20 -6.55 -1.22
CA ALA A 117 18.10 -7.70 -1.33
C ALA A 117 19.42 -7.40 -2.07
N ASP A 118 19.38 -6.51 -3.05
CA ASP A 118 20.54 -6.17 -3.88
C ASP A 118 21.41 -5.04 -3.30
N TYR A 119 21.02 -4.45 -2.16
CA TYR A 119 21.68 -3.28 -1.58
C TYR A 119 23.19 -3.50 -1.37
N ASP A 120 23.56 -4.60 -0.72
CA ASP A 120 24.97 -4.93 -0.45
C ASP A 120 25.75 -5.21 -1.74
N GLY A 121 25.08 -5.79 -2.74
CA GLY A 121 25.66 -6.04 -4.06
C GLY A 121 26.03 -4.74 -4.79
N TRP A 122 25.17 -3.73 -4.68
CA TRP A 122 25.45 -2.39 -5.22
C TRP A 122 26.55 -1.69 -4.46
N LEU A 123 26.50 -1.72 -3.12
CA LEU A 123 27.50 -1.09 -2.26
C LEU A 123 28.92 -1.64 -2.48
N ALA A 124 29.02 -2.94 -2.78
CA ALA A 124 30.29 -3.60 -3.06
C ALA A 124 30.76 -3.47 -4.52
N SER A 125 29.97 -2.85 -5.40
CA SER A 125 30.26 -2.75 -6.83
C SER A 125 30.89 -1.41 -7.22
N ASP A 126 31.62 -1.39 -8.34
CA ASP A 126 32.11 -0.15 -8.97
C ASP A 126 31.04 0.53 -9.85
N ARG A 127 29.79 0.07 -9.82
CA ARG A 127 28.70 0.63 -10.64
C ARG A 127 28.31 2.01 -10.13
N ALA A 128 27.77 2.84 -11.02
CA ALA A 128 27.29 4.18 -10.67
C ALA A 128 26.20 4.13 -9.59
N HIS A 129 26.51 4.71 -8.44
CA HIS A 129 25.57 4.93 -7.35
C HIS A 129 25.98 6.16 -6.54
N ARG A 130 25.02 6.75 -5.81
CA ARG A 130 25.30 7.79 -4.81
C ARG A 130 24.34 7.72 -3.63
N THR A 131 24.79 8.20 -2.48
CA THR A 131 23.91 8.38 -1.32
C THR A 131 22.93 9.53 -1.59
N LEU A 132 21.64 9.23 -1.58
CA LEU A 132 20.56 10.22 -1.71
C LEU A 132 20.23 10.85 -0.36
N SER A 133 20.17 10.03 0.71
CA SER A 133 19.88 10.49 2.06
C SER A 133 20.47 9.56 3.12
N LEU A 134 20.52 10.05 4.37
CA LEU A 134 20.76 9.24 5.56
C LEU A 134 19.47 9.17 6.38
N GLY A 135 19.29 8.05 7.09
CA GLY A 135 18.12 7.81 7.91
C GLY A 135 17.06 7.00 7.17
N CYS A 136 17.05 5.68 7.38
CA CYS A 136 16.00 4.81 6.85
C CYS A 136 15.72 3.64 7.79
N PHE A 137 14.66 2.89 7.48
CA PHE A 137 14.31 1.68 8.19
C PHE A 137 15.16 0.51 7.68
N VAL A 138 15.84 -0.17 8.59
CA VAL A 138 16.70 -1.34 8.28
C VAL A 138 16.14 -2.59 8.95
N PRO A 139 16.37 -3.79 8.37
CA PRO A 139 16.02 -5.05 9.01
C PRO A 139 16.60 -5.14 10.43
N GLU A 140 15.74 -5.43 11.40
CA GLU A 140 16.18 -5.65 12.78
C GLU A 140 17.04 -6.93 12.82
N THR A 141 18.34 -6.76 13.06
CA THR A 141 19.31 -7.86 13.16
C THR A 141 19.80 -7.99 14.61
N GLY A 142 19.38 -9.07 15.28
CA GLY A 142 19.78 -9.40 16.65
C GLY A 142 18.93 -8.77 17.77
N ASP A 143 19.22 -9.14 19.01
CA ASP A 143 18.64 -8.53 20.21
C ASP A 143 19.26 -7.14 20.44
N ARG A 144 18.77 -6.13 19.72
CA ARG A 144 19.10 -4.74 20.06
C ARG A 144 18.28 -4.35 21.29
N SER A 145 18.96 -4.31 22.44
CA SER A 145 18.40 -3.85 23.73
C SER A 145 18.17 -2.34 23.81
N ASP A 146 18.19 -1.63 22.68
CA ASP A 146 18.22 -0.18 22.66
C ASP A 146 16.83 0.40 22.41
N GLU A 147 16.52 1.47 23.13
CA GLU A 147 15.29 2.28 23.04
C GLU A 147 15.28 3.10 21.74
N SER A 148 15.47 2.45 20.58
CA SER A 148 15.36 3.13 19.31
C SER A 148 13.89 3.51 19.08
N PRO A 149 13.55 4.81 18.91
CA PRO A 149 12.21 5.32 19.23
C PRO A 149 11.15 5.08 18.14
N ARG A 150 11.50 4.44 17.02
CA ARG A 150 10.56 4.17 15.93
C ARG A 150 10.78 2.78 15.35
N ARG A 151 9.80 1.92 15.59
CA ARG A 151 9.75 0.58 15.00
C ARG A 151 8.70 0.57 13.91
N ARG A 152 8.97 -0.20 12.87
CA ARG A 152 8.05 -0.41 11.75
C ARG A 152 7.96 -1.89 11.46
N TRP A 153 6.74 -2.37 11.30
CA TRP A 153 6.48 -3.70 10.79
C TRP A 153 5.98 -3.61 9.37
N ILE A 154 6.61 -4.38 8.49
CA ILE A 154 6.08 -4.64 7.16
C ILE A 154 5.46 -6.03 7.20
N VAL A 155 4.15 -6.08 6.97
CA VAL A 155 3.38 -7.32 6.88
C VAL A 155 3.07 -7.56 5.42
N GLN A 156 3.61 -8.64 4.86
CA GLN A 156 3.35 -9.03 3.48
C GLN A 156 2.58 -10.32 3.48
N GLY A 157 1.61 -10.46 2.58
CA GLY A 157 0.93 -11.73 2.41
C GLY A 157 0.45 -11.95 0.99
N GLN A 158 0.12 -13.22 0.72
CA GLN A 158 -0.45 -13.67 -0.54
C GLN A 158 -1.76 -14.42 -0.31
N THR A 159 -2.73 -14.17 -1.19
CA THR A 159 -4.01 -14.87 -1.22
C THR A 159 -4.33 -15.22 -2.68
N GLY A 160 -4.12 -16.49 -3.06
CA GLY A 160 -4.15 -16.88 -4.48
C GLY A 160 -3.04 -16.16 -5.25
N ASP A 161 -3.40 -15.52 -6.36
CA ASP A 161 -2.46 -14.73 -7.19
C ASP A 161 -2.28 -13.28 -6.70
N ALA A 162 -3.02 -12.86 -5.68
CA ALA A 162 -2.95 -11.49 -5.15
C ALA A 162 -1.90 -11.38 -4.04
N SER A 163 -1.00 -10.41 -4.15
CA SER A 163 -0.07 -10.01 -3.08
C SER A 163 -0.50 -8.70 -2.44
N TRP A 164 -0.30 -8.57 -1.13
CA TRP A 164 -0.54 -7.34 -0.39
C TRP A 164 0.63 -7.04 0.55
N THR A 165 0.82 -5.76 0.88
CA THR A 165 1.85 -5.29 1.81
C THR A 165 1.31 -4.14 2.63
N TRP A 166 1.33 -4.29 3.95
CA TRP A 166 0.85 -3.30 4.91
C TRP A 166 2.02 -2.86 5.79
N MET A 167 1.95 -1.61 6.24
CA MET A 167 2.93 -1.01 7.13
C MET A 167 2.26 -0.63 8.44
N VAL A 168 2.88 -1.00 9.56
CA VAL A 168 2.43 -0.64 10.90
C VAL A 168 3.59 0.07 11.60
N ASP A 169 3.39 1.35 11.94
CA ASP A 169 4.33 2.12 12.78
C ASP A 169 3.95 1.93 14.26
N ARG A 170 4.95 1.71 15.12
CA ARG A 170 4.78 1.57 16.59
C ARG A 170 5.57 2.63 17.34
#